data_AF-A0A1R4HV95-F1
#
_entry.id   AF-A0A1R4HV95-F1
#
_cell.length_a   1.000
_cell.length_b   1.000
_cell.length_c   1.000
_cell.angle_alpha   90.00
_cell.angle_beta   90.00
_cell.angle_gamma   90.00
#
_symmetry.space_group_name_H-M   'P 1'
#
loop_
_entity.id
_entity.type
_entity.pdbx_description
1 polymer ?
#
loop_
_entity_poly.entity_id
_entity_poly.type
_entity_poly.pdbx_seq_one_letter_code
_entity_poly.pdbx_strand_id
1 'polypeptide(L)'
;MKNNENNMDDIDTVYWEKKAKEYNDEEEYLKAAEVYCSLLGGQRKTIDLIIAKSQVLRNQHRLYEAVLLLEKSVEIGVFNSKSLHVLAAFYRDNKCWRQAERCIWDIVKIDPEYSGLIGFSCFAADVLRKQGYVNTAHSLIQSSIFLTTSQGKNIPLKASAIQKELEYEVTSEYSIEVSYRFYDAVYENSDKYASNSDDSIYVPVWDEVLQYFQGSNVLSVVDVGCGPGQFAEYAIKHLPALSYIGFDYSSVAISQAKKRTKGVEFIEGNAFSSPLLAENAADVYILLEVLEHIEKDLELLGSMPSKASLVFSVPNFDSFGHVRFFLNENEVFNRYNHLFSSLEVKGVILKGYSTIYLAFGQLK
;
A
#
# COMPACT_ATOMS: atom_id res chain seq x y z
N MET A 1 32.61 -8.22 -32.87
CA MET A 1 33.08 -9.36 -32.05
C MET A 1 32.40 -9.22 -30.70
N LYS A 2 31.16 -9.68 -30.51
CA LYS A 2 30.72 -11.04 -30.16
C LYS A 2 31.67 -11.82 -29.24
N ASN A 3 31.12 -12.10 -28.05
CA ASN A 3 31.37 -13.18 -27.10
C ASN A 3 32.72 -13.19 -26.36
N ASN A 4 32.68 -12.85 -25.05
CA ASN A 4 33.42 -13.59 -24.01
C ASN A 4 33.07 -13.17 -22.57
N GLU A 5 31.79 -13.05 -22.22
CA GLU A 5 31.38 -12.86 -20.81
C GLU A 5 30.66 -14.08 -20.20
N ASN A 6 30.47 -15.18 -20.94
CA ASN A 6 29.71 -16.35 -20.47
C ASN A 6 30.53 -17.59 -20.09
N ASN A 7 31.86 -17.51 -19.93
CA ASN A 7 32.69 -18.69 -19.60
C ASN A 7 33.45 -18.62 -18.27
N MET A 8 33.47 -17.48 -17.58
CA MET A 8 34.23 -17.36 -16.32
C MET A 8 33.45 -17.81 -15.07
N ASP A 9 32.12 -17.72 -15.05
CA ASP A 9 31.30 -18.14 -13.89
C ASP A 9 31.06 -19.67 -13.83
N ASP A 10 31.01 -20.38 -14.98
CA ASP A 10 30.75 -21.83 -15.03
C ASP A 10 31.98 -22.69 -14.68
N ILE A 11 33.18 -22.25 -15.07
CA ILE A 11 34.44 -22.99 -14.81
C ILE A 11 34.78 -22.95 -13.33
N ASP A 12 34.50 -21.84 -12.64
CA ASP A 12 34.70 -21.71 -11.20
C ASP A 12 33.70 -22.59 -10.42
N THR A 13 32.43 -22.64 -10.86
CA THR A 13 31.37 -23.41 -10.18
C THR A 13 31.67 -24.92 -10.17
N VAL A 14 32.03 -25.51 -11.32
CA VAL A 14 32.34 -26.95 -11.42
C VAL A 14 33.58 -27.32 -10.59
N TYR A 15 34.57 -26.43 -10.53
CA TYR A 15 35.77 -26.63 -9.72
C TYR A 15 35.46 -26.62 -8.22
N TRP A 16 34.69 -25.63 -7.74
CA TRP A 16 34.31 -25.52 -6.34
C TRP A 16 33.32 -26.61 -5.91
N GLU A 17 32.43 -27.09 -6.79
CA GLU A 17 31.57 -28.26 -6.52
C GLU A 17 32.39 -29.53 -6.28
N LYS A 18 33.40 -29.76 -7.12
CA LYS A 18 34.30 -30.89 -6.95
C LYS A 18 35.06 -30.80 -5.62
N LYS A 19 35.52 -29.59 -5.27
CA LYS A 19 36.25 -29.33 -4.03
C LYS A 19 35.37 -29.47 -2.78
N ALA A 20 34.09 -29.09 -2.85
CA ALA A 20 33.13 -29.31 -1.78
C ALA A 20 32.84 -30.80 -1.54
N LYS A 21 32.84 -31.62 -2.61
CA LYS A 21 32.75 -33.09 -2.52
C LYS A 21 34.01 -33.69 -1.90
N GLU A 22 35.19 -33.23 -2.29
CA GLU A 22 36.47 -33.65 -1.68
C GLU A 22 36.50 -33.38 -0.17
N TYR A 23 36.09 -32.17 0.27
CA TYR A 23 35.96 -31.87 1.72
C TYR A 23 34.95 -32.76 2.44
N ASN A 24 33.87 -33.18 1.77
CA ASN A 24 32.88 -34.09 2.35
C ASN A 24 33.43 -35.51 2.49
N ASP A 25 34.18 -35.99 1.50
CA ASP A 25 34.79 -37.33 1.50
C ASP A 25 35.95 -37.43 2.52
N GLU A 26 36.58 -36.31 2.86
CA GLU A 26 37.60 -36.17 3.91
C GLU A 26 37.01 -35.92 5.31
N GLU A 27 35.67 -36.00 5.46
CA GLU A 27 34.92 -35.70 6.70
C GLU A 27 35.09 -34.27 7.23
N GLU A 28 35.54 -33.33 6.40
CA GLU A 28 35.65 -31.89 6.71
C GLU A 28 34.32 -31.14 6.47
N TYR A 29 33.25 -31.59 7.13
CA TYR A 29 31.87 -31.20 6.83
C TYR A 29 31.59 -29.68 6.92
N LEU A 30 32.25 -28.96 7.84
CA LEU A 30 32.09 -27.51 7.98
C LEU A 30 32.62 -26.76 6.76
N LYS A 31 33.76 -27.17 6.20
CA LYS A 31 34.34 -26.55 5.00
C LYS A 31 33.54 -26.91 3.76
N ALA A 32 33.05 -28.16 3.67
CA ALA A 32 32.13 -28.55 2.61
C ALA A 32 30.86 -27.67 2.62
N ALA A 33 30.27 -27.46 3.80
CA ALA A 33 29.10 -26.60 3.96
C ALA A 33 29.37 -25.13 3.55
N GLU A 34 30.51 -24.54 3.93
CA GLU A 34 30.89 -23.17 3.53
C GLU A 34 31.07 -23.02 2.01
N VAL A 35 31.67 -24.01 1.35
CA VAL A 35 31.85 -23.99 -0.12
C VAL A 35 30.51 -24.18 -0.83
N TYR A 36 29.65 -25.10 -0.37
CA TYR A 36 28.30 -25.23 -0.91
C TYR A 36 27.47 -23.95 -0.71
N CYS A 37 27.55 -23.29 0.45
CA CYS A 37 26.93 -21.98 0.68
C CYS A 37 27.46 -20.90 -0.28
N SER A 38 28.75 -20.93 -0.62
CA SER A 38 29.37 -19.98 -1.55
C SER A 38 28.99 -20.25 -3.00
N LEU A 39 28.88 -21.52 -3.40
CA LEU A 39 28.36 -21.97 -4.70
C LEU A 39 26.89 -21.58 -4.90
N LEU A 40 26.08 -21.71 -3.84
CA LEU A 40 24.72 -21.19 -3.81
C LEU A 40 24.69 -19.65 -3.96
N GLY A 41 25.78 -18.97 -3.60
CA GLY A 41 26.01 -17.55 -3.91
C GLY A 41 26.01 -17.21 -5.42
N GLY A 42 26.29 -18.18 -6.30
CA GLY A 42 26.13 -18.05 -7.75
C GLY A 42 24.66 -17.96 -8.21
N GLN A 43 23.72 -18.54 -7.46
CA GLN A 43 22.28 -18.39 -7.69
C GLN A 43 21.77 -17.01 -7.29
N ARG A 44 22.52 -16.22 -6.51
CA ARG A 44 22.10 -14.88 -6.08
C ARG A 44 21.84 -13.96 -7.26
N LYS A 45 22.73 -13.96 -8.27
CA LYS A 45 22.53 -13.24 -9.54
C LYS A 45 21.24 -13.72 -10.23
N THR A 46 21.00 -15.02 -10.27
CA THR A 46 19.79 -15.63 -10.85
C THR A 46 18.52 -15.19 -10.11
N ILE A 47 18.50 -15.23 -8.78
CA ILE A 47 17.35 -14.79 -7.97
C ILE A 47 17.07 -13.31 -8.16
N ASP A 48 18.11 -12.46 -8.16
CA ASP A 48 17.93 -11.03 -8.38
C ASP A 48 17.38 -10.74 -9.80
N LEU A 49 17.80 -11.49 -10.82
CA LEU A 49 17.23 -11.41 -12.17
C LEU A 49 15.78 -11.88 -12.23
N ILE A 50 15.43 -12.95 -11.51
CA ILE A 50 14.04 -13.44 -11.41
C ILE A 50 13.14 -12.40 -10.74
N ILE A 51 13.60 -11.81 -9.64
CA ILE A 51 12.90 -10.71 -8.94
C ILE A 51 12.74 -9.50 -9.87
N ALA A 52 13.81 -9.08 -10.56
CA ALA A 52 13.74 -7.94 -11.47
C ALA A 52 12.74 -8.19 -12.61
N LYS A 53 12.78 -9.38 -13.22
CA LYS A 53 11.84 -9.78 -14.26
C LYS A 53 10.40 -9.84 -13.75
N SER A 54 10.17 -10.39 -12.55
CA SER A 54 8.83 -10.48 -11.97
C SER A 54 8.25 -9.10 -11.66
N GLN A 55 9.09 -8.15 -11.18
CA GLN A 55 8.69 -6.76 -10.99
C GLN A 55 8.33 -6.05 -12.30
N VAL A 56 9.09 -6.28 -13.39
CA VAL A 56 8.75 -5.76 -14.73
C VAL A 56 7.41 -6.32 -15.20
N LEU A 57 7.17 -7.63 -15.06
CA LEU A 57 5.88 -8.25 -15.39
C LEU A 57 4.73 -7.62 -14.60
N ARG A 58 4.90 -7.46 -13.28
CA ARG A 58 3.90 -6.79 -12.43
C ARG A 58 3.61 -5.37 -12.91
N ASN A 59 4.64 -4.57 -13.23
CA ASN A 59 4.46 -3.21 -13.72
C ASN A 59 3.86 -3.12 -15.13
N GLN A 60 3.81 -4.22 -15.88
CA GLN A 60 3.06 -4.37 -17.12
C GLN A 60 1.63 -4.87 -16.89
N HIS A 61 1.13 -4.85 -15.65
CA HIS A 61 -0.16 -5.42 -15.25
C HIS A 61 -0.29 -6.93 -15.50
N ARG A 62 0.83 -7.65 -15.56
CA ARG A 62 0.90 -9.12 -15.74
C ARG A 62 1.19 -9.82 -14.42
N LEU A 63 0.40 -9.49 -13.38
CA LEU A 63 0.63 -9.97 -12.01
C LEU A 63 0.62 -11.51 -11.91
N TYR A 64 -0.30 -12.17 -12.61
CA TYR A 64 -0.37 -13.64 -12.63
C TYR A 64 0.93 -14.28 -13.13
N GLU A 65 1.51 -13.76 -14.21
CA GLU A 65 2.77 -14.27 -14.75
C GLU A 65 3.96 -13.96 -13.84
N ALA A 66 3.92 -12.82 -13.14
CA ALA A 66 4.92 -12.45 -12.15
C ALA A 66 4.92 -13.40 -10.94
N VAL A 67 3.73 -13.78 -10.45
CA VAL A 67 3.54 -14.78 -9.40
C VAL A 67 4.03 -16.15 -9.88
N LEU A 68 3.56 -16.61 -11.04
CA LEU A 68 3.93 -17.91 -11.60
C LEU A 68 5.45 -18.06 -11.79
N LEU A 69 6.14 -16.99 -12.19
CA LEU A 69 7.59 -16.98 -12.33
C LEU A 69 8.29 -17.23 -10.98
N LEU A 70 7.83 -16.59 -9.91
CA LEU A 70 8.40 -16.74 -8.58
C LEU A 70 8.03 -18.10 -7.96
N GLU A 71 6.79 -18.58 -8.13
CA GLU A 71 6.35 -19.91 -7.70
C GLU A 71 7.22 -21.00 -8.30
N LYS A 72 7.42 -21.00 -9.62
CA LYS A 72 8.30 -21.95 -10.30
C LYS A 72 9.74 -21.91 -9.78
N SER A 73 10.23 -20.72 -9.44
CA SER A 73 11.56 -20.56 -8.84
C SER A 73 11.65 -21.24 -7.48
N VAL A 74 10.61 -21.09 -6.64
CA VAL A 74 10.52 -21.74 -5.33
C VAL A 74 10.41 -23.26 -5.48
N GLU A 75 9.59 -23.75 -6.42
CA GLU A 75 9.39 -25.19 -6.68
C GLU A 75 10.68 -25.92 -7.04
N ILE A 76 11.57 -25.29 -7.82
CA ILE A 76 12.86 -25.87 -8.21
C ILE A 76 13.99 -25.60 -7.18
N GLY A 77 13.65 -25.03 -6.02
CA GLY A 77 14.62 -24.75 -4.95
C GLY A 77 15.52 -23.54 -5.18
N VAL A 78 15.19 -22.66 -6.13
CA VAL A 78 15.95 -21.43 -6.42
C VAL A 78 15.22 -20.23 -5.80
N PHE A 79 15.41 -20.01 -4.50
CA PHE A 79 14.79 -18.89 -3.79
C PHE A 79 15.60 -18.48 -2.56
N ASN A 80 15.30 -17.29 -2.04
CA ASN A 80 15.76 -16.82 -0.73
C ASN A 80 14.66 -15.99 -0.07
N SER A 81 14.91 -15.50 1.14
CA SER A 81 13.95 -14.68 1.90
C SER A 81 13.49 -13.43 1.15
N LYS A 82 14.36 -12.83 0.33
CA LYS A 82 14.02 -11.68 -0.51
C LYS A 82 13.05 -12.05 -1.62
N SER A 83 13.25 -13.16 -2.33
CA SER A 83 12.31 -13.60 -3.37
C SER A 83 10.98 -14.08 -2.76
N LEU A 84 11.01 -14.74 -1.60
CA LEU A 84 9.80 -15.10 -0.86
C LEU A 84 9.02 -13.87 -0.39
N HIS A 85 9.71 -12.82 0.05
CA HIS A 85 9.06 -11.55 0.42
C HIS A 85 8.38 -10.91 -0.80
N VAL A 86 9.05 -10.87 -1.96
CA VAL A 86 8.44 -10.37 -3.20
C VAL A 86 7.23 -11.22 -3.60
N LEU A 87 7.33 -12.55 -3.51
CA LEU A 87 6.22 -13.46 -3.77
C LEU A 87 5.04 -13.21 -2.81
N ALA A 88 5.31 -13.02 -1.52
CA ALA A 88 4.31 -12.69 -0.52
C ALA A 88 3.58 -11.38 -0.87
N ALA A 89 4.33 -10.35 -1.28
CA ALA A 89 3.75 -9.08 -1.71
C ALA A 89 2.85 -9.24 -2.94
N PHE A 90 3.24 -10.09 -3.90
CA PHE A 90 2.42 -10.34 -5.09
C PHE A 90 1.17 -11.17 -4.78
N TYR A 91 1.26 -12.13 -3.85
CA TYR A 91 0.08 -12.82 -3.34
C TYR A 91 -0.89 -11.84 -2.68
N ARG A 92 -0.40 -10.93 -1.85
CA ARG A 92 -1.23 -9.87 -1.26
C ARG A 92 -1.88 -9.01 -2.33
N ASP A 93 -1.10 -8.54 -3.31
CA ASP A 93 -1.62 -7.72 -4.43
C ASP A 93 -2.68 -8.47 -5.27
N ASN A 94 -2.66 -9.81 -5.27
CA ASN A 94 -3.68 -10.67 -5.88
C ASN A 94 -4.74 -11.18 -4.89
N LYS A 95 -4.86 -10.55 -3.70
CA LYS A 95 -5.80 -10.92 -2.62
C LYS A 95 -5.67 -12.38 -2.12
N CYS A 96 -4.53 -13.03 -2.38
CA CYS A 96 -4.19 -14.39 -1.94
C CYS A 96 -3.58 -14.38 -0.53
N TRP A 97 -4.35 -13.92 0.46
CA TRP A 97 -3.87 -13.63 1.81
C TRP A 97 -3.19 -14.81 2.51
N ARG A 98 -3.76 -16.02 2.39
CA ARG A 98 -3.21 -17.23 3.01
C ARG A 98 -1.83 -17.60 2.43
N GLN A 99 -1.63 -17.40 1.14
CA GLN A 99 -0.34 -17.68 0.51
C GLN A 99 0.69 -16.61 0.91
N ALA A 100 0.30 -15.33 0.98
CA ALA A 100 1.16 -14.27 1.48
C ALA A 100 1.61 -14.55 2.93
N GLU A 101 0.67 -14.95 3.79
CA GLU A 101 0.92 -15.32 5.18
C GLU A 101 1.89 -16.51 5.30
N ARG A 102 1.71 -17.56 4.49
CA ARG A 102 2.64 -18.71 4.45
C ARG A 102 4.07 -18.29 4.14
N CYS A 103 4.27 -17.46 3.11
CA CYS A 103 5.60 -16.95 2.78
C CYS A 103 6.22 -16.15 3.93
N ILE A 104 5.43 -15.36 4.67
CA ILE A 104 5.90 -14.63 5.85
C ILE A 104 6.38 -15.61 6.92
N TRP A 105 5.59 -16.62 7.25
CA TRP A 105 5.97 -17.63 8.26
C TRP A 105 7.20 -18.44 7.83
N ASP A 106 7.32 -18.79 6.55
CA ASP A 106 8.49 -19.46 6.02
C ASP A 106 9.76 -18.61 6.21
N ILE A 107 9.70 -17.31 5.88
CA ILE A 107 10.82 -16.37 6.09
C ILE A 107 11.19 -16.27 7.57
N VAL A 108 10.21 -16.06 8.45
CA VAL A 108 10.43 -15.96 9.91
C VAL A 108 11.10 -17.22 10.45
N LYS A 109 10.75 -18.40 9.91
CA LYS A 109 11.30 -19.69 10.35
C LYS A 109 12.73 -19.94 9.84
N ILE A 110 13.02 -19.62 8.58
CA ILE A 110 14.27 -20.02 7.93
C ILE A 110 15.37 -18.96 8.01
N ASP A 111 15.02 -17.69 8.21
CA ASP A 111 15.96 -16.57 8.16
C ASP A 111 15.61 -15.49 9.21
N PRO A 112 15.99 -15.72 10.48
CA PRO A 112 15.74 -14.77 11.56
C PRO A 112 16.35 -13.39 11.32
N GLU A 113 17.50 -13.32 10.64
CA GLU A 113 18.17 -12.05 10.33
C GLU A 113 17.33 -11.23 9.34
N TYR A 114 16.89 -11.82 8.24
CA TYR A 114 16.02 -11.15 7.28
C TYR A 114 14.67 -10.76 7.91
N SER A 115 14.14 -11.60 8.81
CA SER A 115 12.89 -11.31 9.51
C SER A 115 12.95 -10.06 10.39
N GLY A 116 14.15 -9.68 10.84
CA GLY A 116 14.41 -8.47 11.62
C GLY A 116 14.58 -7.20 10.79
N LEU A 117 14.60 -7.29 9.44
CA LEU A 117 14.69 -6.13 8.57
C LEU A 117 13.40 -5.32 8.63
N ILE A 118 13.51 -4.05 9.02
CA ILE A 118 12.37 -3.12 9.20
C ILE A 118 11.41 -3.07 8.00
N GLY A 119 11.92 -3.20 6.78
CA GLY A 119 11.10 -3.22 5.56
C GLY A 119 10.23 -4.48 5.46
N PHE A 120 10.78 -5.64 5.78
CA PHE A 120 10.03 -6.88 5.85
C PHE A 120 9.08 -6.88 7.04
N SER A 121 9.53 -6.47 8.23
CA SER A 121 8.70 -6.44 9.44
C SER A 121 7.48 -5.52 9.28
N CYS A 122 7.62 -4.36 8.62
CA CYS A 122 6.49 -3.51 8.25
C CYS A 122 5.46 -4.25 7.37
N PHE A 123 5.93 -4.95 6.34
CA PHE A 123 5.08 -5.70 5.41
C PHE A 123 4.39 -6.88 6.12
N ALA A 124 5.15 -7.66 6.88
CA ALA A 124 4.66 -8.81 7.60
C ALA A 124 3.67 -8.40 8.70
N ALA A 125 3.94 -7.32 9.44
CA ALA A 125 3.03 -6.80 10.46
C ALA A 125 1.67 -6.39 9.87
N ASP A 126 1.66 -5.75 8.70
CA ASP A 126 0.42 -5.39 7.98
C ASP A 126 -0.41 -6.65 7.64
N VAL A 127 0.19 -7.63 6.96
CA VAL A 127 -0.52 -8.86 6.58
C VAL A 127 -0.97 -9.65 7.80
N LEU A 128 -0.10 -9.85 8.79
CA LEU A 128 -0.39 -10.63 9.99
C LEU A 128 -1.48 -9.98 10.85
N ARG A 129 -1.45 -8.64 11.03
CA ARG A 129 -2.50 -7.89 11.72
C ARG A 129 -3.86 -8.17 11.08
N LYS A 130 -3.96 -8.03 9.75
CA LYS A 130 -5.21 -8.25 9.00
C LYS A 130 -5.72 -9.69 9.07
N GLN A 131 -4.85 -10.66 9.35
CA GLN A 131 -5.23 -12.06 9.62
C GLN A 131 -5.54 -12.33 11.11
N GLY A 132 -5.50 -11.32 11.99
CA GLY A 132 -5.81 -11.43 13.41
C GLY A 132 -4.61 -11.74 14.32
N TYR A 133 -3.39 -11.81 13.79
CA TYR A 133 -2.17 -12.07 14.55
C TYR A 133 -1.56 -10.79 15.14
N VAL A 134 -2.38 -9.98 15.83
CA VAL A 134 -2.00 -8.64 16.32
C VAL A 134 -0.75 -8.67 17.22
N ASN A 135 -0.71 -9.60 18.19
CA ASN A 135 0.43 -9.73 19.10
C ASN A 135 1.74 -10.08 18.36
N THR A 136 1.66 -10.93 17.34
CA THR A 136 2.82 -11.29 16.52
C THR A 136 3.27 -10.10 15.67
N ALA A 137 2.33 -9.42 15.01
CA ALA A 137 2.62 -8.23 14.23
C ALA A 137 3.31 -7.16 15.08
N HIS A 138 2.80 -6.91 16.30
CA HIS A 138 3.39 -5.98 17.26
C HIS A 138 4.80 -6.39 17.68
N SER A 139 5.00 -7.66 18.07
CA SER A 139 6.31 -8.16 18.50
C SER A 139 7.37 -8.07 17.40
N LEU A 140 6.98 -8.36 16.15
CA LEU A 140 7.86 -8.30 14.99
C LEU A 140 8.30 -6.87 14.69
N ILE A 141 7.34 -5.93 14.62
CA ILE A 141 7.68 -4.53 14.34
C ILE A 141 8.52 -3.92 15.47
N GLN A 142 8.16 -4.18 16.73
CA GLN A 142 8.87 -3.65 17.90
C GLN A 142 10.33 -4.13 17.92
N SER A 143 10.55 -5.43 17.67
CA SER A 143 11.90 -6.01 17.61
C SER A 143 12.73 -5.42 16.47
N SER A 144 12.13 -5.24 15.29
CA SER A 144 12.82 -4.64 14.13
C SER A 144 13.18 -3.15 14.34
N ILE A 145 12.32 -2.39 15.04
CA ILE A 145 12.58 -0.99 15.40
C ILE A 145 13.73 -0.91 16.41
N PHE A 146 13.74 -1.79 17.43
CA PHE A 146 14.83 -1.87 18.38
C PHE A 146 16.18 -2.17 17.70
N LEU A 147 16.21 -3.16 16.80
CA LEU A 147 17.41 -3.51 16.02
C LEU A 147 17.85 -2.36 15.10
N THR A 148 16.92 -1.68 14.46
CA THR A 148 17.25 -0.54 13.58
C THR A 148 17.83 0.63 14.38
N THR A 149 17.27 0.90 15.56
CA THR A 149 17.73 1.95 16.48
C THR A 149 19.11 1.62 17.05
N SER A 150 19.35 0.38 17.47
CA SER A 150 20.65 -0.04 18.02
C SER A 150 21.79 0.02 16.98
N GLN A 151 21.45 -0.07 15.69
CA GLN A 151 22.37 0.17 14.57
C GLN A 151 22.58 1.65 14.23
N GLY A 152 21.95 2.59 14.96
CA GLY A 152 22.04 4.03 14.70
C GLY A 152 21.33 4.48 13.41
N LYS A 153 20.38 3.69 12.90
CA LYS A 153 19.63 4.01 11.68
C LYS A 153 18.32 4.71 12.04
N ASN A 154 17.88 5.62 11.15
CA ASN A 154 16.59 6.28 11.29
C ASN A 154 15.44 5.29 11.07
N ILE A 155 14.38 5.41 11.89
CA ILE A 155 13.17 4.62 11.75
C ILE A 155 12.29 5.20 10.65
N PRO A 156 11.86 4.41 9.64
CA PRO A 156 10.92 4.89 8.65
C PRO A 156 9.61 5.33 9.30
N LEU A 157 9.05 6.47 8.86
CA LEU A 157 7.80 7.02 9.37
C LEU A 157 6.67 5.97 9.45
N LYS A 158 6.51 5.18 8.39
CA LYS A 158 5.50 4.12 8.32
C LYS A 158 5.68 3.08 9.42
N ALA A 159 6.92 2.73 9.78
CA ALA A 159 7.19 1.76 10.84
C ALA A 159 6.74 2.30 12.20
N SER A 160 7.07 3.57 12.50
CA SER A 160 6.65 4.22 13.74
C SER A 160 5.12 4.34 13.84
N ALA A 161 4.45 4.68 12.73
CA ALA A 161 2.99 4.75 12.70
C ALA A 161 2.32 3.38 12.91
N ILE A 162 2.84 2.33 12.27
CA ILE A 162 2.39 0.94 12.46
C ILE A 162 2.56 0.52 13.92
N GLN A 163 3.72 0.80 14.51
CA GLN A 163 3.99 0.47 15.90
C GLN A 163 2.97 1.13 16.84
N LYS A 164 2.73 2.44 16.66
CA LYS A 164 1.79 3.20 17.50
C LYS A 164 0.36 2.65 17.44
N GLU A 165 -0.08 2.20 16.27
CA GLU A 165 -1.39 1.57 16.12
C GLU A 165 -1.43 0.18 16.79
N LEU A 166 -0.42 -0.66 16.55
CA LEU A 166 -0.36 -1.99 17.13
C LEU A 166 -0.24 -1.98 18.66
N GLU A 167 0.48 -1.01 19.23
CA GLU A 167 0.57 -0.81 20.69
C GLU A 167 -0.81 -0.56 21.31
N TYR A 168 -1.67 0.18 20.60
CA TYR A 168 -3.05 0.40 21.02
C TYR A 168 -3.88 -0.88 20.88
N GLU A 169 -3.82 -1.54 19.71
CA GLU A 169 -4.62 -2.73 19.39
C GLU A 169 -4.35 -3.94 20.28
N VAL A 170 -3.13 -4.08 20.80
CA VAL A 170 -2.80 -5.15 21.76
C VAL A 170 -3.59 -5.02 23.07
N THR A 171 -4.07 -3.81 23.40
CA THR A 171 -4.80 -3.52 24.63
C THR A 171 -6.27 -3.18 24.40
N SER A 172 -6.72 -3.09 23.15
CA SER A 172 -8.09 -2.76 22.77
C SER A 172 -8.79 -3.94 22.09
N GLU A 173 -10.08 -3.76 21.77
CA GLU A 173 -10.75 -4.64 20.82
C GLU A 173 -10.11 -4.46 19.43
N TYR A 174 -9.87 -5.56 18.75
CA TYR A 174 -9.30 -5.55 17.40
C TYR A 174 -10.31 -4.97 16.41
N SER A 175 -9.84 -4.07 15.56
CA SER A 175 -10.56 -3.52 14.41
C SER A 175 -9.70 -3.66 13.18
N ILE A 176 -10.30 -3.96 12.03
CA ILE A 176 -9.59 -3.93 10.74
C ILE A 176 -9.26 -2.49 10.33
N GLU A 177 -10.17 -1.55 10.61
CA GLU A 177 -9.94 -0.11 10.46
C GLU A 177 -8.91 0.35 11.48
N VAL A 178 -7.90 1.09 11.03
CA VAL A 178 -6.90 1.70 11.92
C VAL A 178 -7.44 2.98 12.55
N SER A 179 -7.06 3.23 13.79
CA SER A 179 -7.48 4.43 14.52
C SER A 179 -6.83 5.70 13.99
N TYR A 180 -7.34 6.85 14.43
CA TYR A 180 -6.76 8.17 14.13
C TYR A 180 -5.27 8.27 14.54
N ARG A 181 -4.79 7.43 15.47
CA ARG A 181 -3.40 7.43 15.95
C ARG A 181 -2.41 7.12 14.83
N PHE A 182 -2.77 6.16 13.96
CA PHE A 182 -1.98 5.83 12.78
C PHE A 182 -1.85 7.06 11.86
N TYR A 183 -2.98 7.67 11.51
CA TYR A 183 -3.01 8.81 10.58
C TYR A 183 -2.34 10.05 11.15
N ASP A 184 -2.58 10.39 12.42
CA ASP A 184 -1.92 11.50 13.09
C ASP A 184 -0.39 11.33 13.05
N ALA A 185 0.12 10.11 13.32
CA ALA A 185 1.54 9.83 13.25
C ALA A 185 2.10 10.01 11.83
N VAL A 186 1.35 9.60 10.81
CA VAL A 186 1.71 9.79 9.40
C VAL A 186 1.69 11.28 9.02
N TYR A 187 0.61 12.00 9.31
CA TYR A 187 0.45 13.39 8.89
C TYR A 187 1.43 14.33 9.58
N GLU A 188 1.74 14.12 10.85
CA GLU A 188 2.63 14.99 11.62
C GLU A 188 4.05 15.06 11.03
N ASN A 189 4.52 13.99 10.38
CA ASN A 189 5.93 13.84 10.00
C ASN A 189 6.15 13.51 8.51
N SER A 190 5.10 13.54 7.68
CA SER A 190 5.21 13.18 6.26
C SER A 190 5.54 14.38 5.39
N ASP A 191 6.76 14.38 4.84
CA ASP A 191 7.17 15.35 3.82
C ASP A 191 6.24 15.34 2.59
N LYS A 192 5.71 14.16 2.21
CA LYS A 192 4.75 14.01 1.11
C LYS A 192 3.45 14.77 1.36
N TYR A 193 2.96 14.77 2.59
CA TYR A 193 1.73 15.47 2.95
C TYR A 193 1.98 16.94 3.28
N ALA A 194 3.23 17.32 3.54
CA ALA A 194 3.65 18.71 3.71
C ALA A 194 3.93 19.41 2.36
N SER A 195 4.30 18.67 1.31
CA SER A 195 4.64 19.22 0.00
C SER A 195 3.49 19.98 -0.67
N ASN A 196 3.83 20.75 -1.72
CA ASN A 196 2.84 21.44 -2.54
C ASN A 196 1.94 20.42 -3.24
N SER A 197 0.66 20.76 -3.42
CA SER A 197 -0.28 19.97 -4.21
C SER A 197 0.24 19.58 -5.60
N ASP A 198 0.95 20.47 -6.32
CA ASP A 198 1.43 20.18 -7.69
C ASP A 198 2.49 19.05 -7.74
N ASP A 199 3.17 18.79 -6.62
CA ASP A 199 4.19 17.73 -6.51
C ASP A 199 3.58 16.36 -6.17
N SER A 200 2.26 16.30 -5.99
CA SER A 200 1.55 15.09 -5.59
C SER A 200 1.51 14.07 -6.72
N ILE A 201 1.72 12.79 -6.39
CA ILE A 201 1.49 11.68 -7.31
C ILE A 201 0.04 11.56 -7.78
N TYR A 202 -0.90 12.21 -7.07
CA TYR A 202 -2.33 12.15 -7.34
C TYR A 202 -2.81 13.22 -8.33
N VAL A 203 -1.93 14.12 -8.80
CA VAL A 203 -2.30 15.16 -9.79
C VAL A 203 -3.08 14.59 -10.99
N PRO A 204 -2.70 13.44 -11.61
CA PRO A 204 -3.48 12.88 -12.70
C PRO A 204 -4.93 12.51 -12.32
N VAL A 205 -5.17 12.08 -11.08
CA VAL A 205 -6.52 11.80 -10.58
C VAL A 205 -7.27 13.10 -10.34
N TRP A 206 -6.60 14.10 -9.76
CA TRP A 206 -7.19 15.39 -9.45
C TRP A 206 -7.58 16.17 -10.72
N ASP A 207 -6.79 16.08 -11.79
CA ASP A 207 -7.12 16.65 -13.09
C ASP A 207 -8.44 16.12 -13.64
N GLU A 208 -8.65 14.80 -13.55
CA GLU A 208 -9.89 14.15 -13.97
C GLU A 208 -11.10 14.61 -13.13
N VAL A 209 -10.90 14.86 -11.84
CA VAL A 209 -11.94 15.43 -10.95
C VAL A 209 -12.26 16.87 -11.34
N LEU A 210 -11.24 17.71 -11.56
CA LEU A 210 -11.45 19.11 -11.96
C LEU A 210 -12.11 19.23 -13.34
N GLN A 211 -11.76 18.36 -14.28
CA GLN A 211 -12.41 18.29 -15.59
C GLN A 211 -13.90 17.95 -15.44
N TYR A 212 -14.24 17.01 -14.56
CA TYR A 212 -15.64 16.71 -14.25
C TYR A 212 -16.38 17.90 -13.62
N PHE A 213 -15.74 18.60 -12.67
CA PHE A 213 -16.32 19.80 -12.06
C PHE A 213 -16.64 20.87 -13.09
N GLN A 214 -15.71 21.16 -14.00
CA GLN A 214 -15.90 22.13 -15.07
C GLN A 214 -16.98 21.68 -16.06
N GLY A 215 -16.95 20.42 -16.50
CA GLY A 215 -17.92 19.87 -17.45
C GLY A 215 -19.35 19.83 -16.91
N SER A 216 -19.50 19.71 -15.59
CA SER A 216 -20.80 19.62 -14.91
C SER A 216 -21.25 20.93 -14.25
N ASN A 217 -20.49 22.02 -14.42
CA ASN A 217 -20.71 23.32 -13.76
C ASN A 217 -20.85 23.22 -12.23
N VAL A 218 -19.98 22.43 -11.59
CA VAL A 218 -19.94 22.28 -10.13
C VAL A 218 -19.46 23.59 -9.50
N LEU A 219 -20.24 24.14 -8.57
CA LEU A 219 -19.92 25.39 -7.88
C LEU A 219 -19.65 25.17 -6.39
N SER A 220 -20.10 24.05 -5.83
CA SER A 220 -19.95 23.70 -4.42
C SER A 220 -19.57 22.24 -4.21
N VAL A 221 -18.61 21.99 -3.32
CA VAL A 221 -18.08 20.66 -2.99
C VAL A 221 -18.01 20.46 -1.47
N VAL A 222 -18.44 19.27 -1.03
CA VAL A 222 -18.12 18.73 0.30
C VAL A 222 -17.10 17.61 0.14
N ASP A 223 -15.92 17.78 0.75
CA ASP A 223 -14.82 16.82 0.76
C ASP A 223 -14.78 16.02 2.06
N VAL A 224 -15.24 14.77 1.97
CA VAL A 224 -15.30 13.81 3.08
C VAL A 224 -13.94 13.13 3.18
N GLY A 225 -13.28 13.22 4.33
CA GLY A 225 -11.92 12.71 4.50
C GLY A 225 -10.88 13.60 3.81
N CYS A 226 -10.99 14.92 3.99
CA CYS A 226 -10.15 15.88 3.28
C CYS A 226 -8.65 15.82 3.62
N GLY A 227 -8.28 15.05 4.66
CA GLY A 227 -6.92 14.92 5.14
C GLY A 227 -6.26 16.29 5.39
N PRO A 228 -4.97 16.45 5.04
CA PRO A 228 -4.24 17.70 5.25
C PRO A 228 -4.53 18.78 4.19
N GLY A 229 -5.59 18.59 3.38
CA GLY A 229 -6.12 19.60 2.45
C GLY A 229 -5.35 19.76 1.14
N GLN A 230 -4.55 18.77 0.71
CA GLN A 230 -3.78 18.88 -0.55
C GLN A 230 -4.69 18.99 -1.78
N PHE A 231 -5.78 18.21 -1.84
CA PHE A 231 -6.74 18.34 -2.94
C PHE A 231 -7.48 19.68 -2.87
N ALA A 232 -7.83 20.17 -1.67
CA ALA A 232 -8.44 21.49 -1.52
C ALA A 232 -7.53 22.62 -2.03
N GLU A 233 -6.23 22.59 -1.72
CA GLU A 233 -5.23 23.50 -2.29
C GLU A 233 -5.22 23.43 -3.83
N TYR A 234 -5.16 22.22 -4.37
CA TYR A 234 -5.17 21.99 -5.81
C TYR A 234 -6.44 22.55 -6.48
N ALA A 235 -7.61 22.22 -5.94
CA ALA A 235 -8.90 22.59 -6.48
C ALA A 235 -9.12 24.11 -6.44
N ILE A 236 -8.86 24.77 -5.30
CA ILE A 236 -9.05 26.22 -5.17
C ILE A 236 -8.07 27.01 -6.03
N LYS A 237 -6.83 26.52 -6.22
CA LYS A 237 -5.87 27.14 -7.12
C LYS A 237 -6.36 27.17 -8.57
N HIS A 238 -7.03 26.11 -9.02
CA HIS A 238 -7.49 25.96 -10.41
C HIS A 238 -8.93 26.43 -10.64
N LEU A 239 -9.76 26.40 -9.60
CA LEU A 239 -11.16 26.85 -9.60
C LEU A 239 -11.40 27.82 -8.43
N PRO A 240 -10.90 29.07 -8.49
CA PRO A 240 -10.97 30.00 -7.35
C PRO A 240 -12.39 30.39 -6.89
N ALA A 241 -13.39 30.16 -7.73
CA ALA A 241 -14.80 30.43 -7.43
C ALA A 241 -15.52 29.24 -6.77
N LEU A 242 -14.85 28.08 -6.64
CA LEU A 242 -15.43 26.89 -6.04
C LEU A 242 -15.65 27.09 -4.54
N SER A 243 -16.90 26.92 -4.09
CA SER A 243 -17.21 26.81 -2.67
C SER A 243 -16.78 25.42 -2.18
N TYR A 244 -15.94 25.39 -1.15
CA TYR A 244 -15.33 24.14 -0.68
C TYR A 244 -15.45 24.03 0.84
N ILE A 245 -15.96 22.89 1.29
CA ILE A 245 -15.98 22.50 2.70
C ILE A 245 -15.31 21.13 2.80
N GLY A 246 -14.25 21.02 3.60
CA GLY A 246 -13.58 19.76 3.88
C GLY A 246 -13.77 19.33 5.32
N PHE A 247 -13.92 18.02 5.56
CA PHE A 247 -13.86 17.51 6.93
C PHE A 247 -13.14 16.18 7.03
N ASP A 248 -12.52 15.97 8.18
CA ASP A 248 -11.72 14.80 8.52
C ASP A 248 -11.77 14.60 10.04
N TYR A 249 -11.65 13.37 10.50
CA TYR A 249 -11.67 13.02 11.92
C TYR A 249 -10.32 13.22 12.61
N SER A 250 -9.23 13.38 11.84
CA SER A 250 -7.91 13.73 12.37
C SER A 250 -7.80 15.23 12.62
N SER A 251 -7.70 15.60 13.90
CA SER A 251 -7.43 16.98 14.33
C SER A 251 -6.10 17.52 13.78
N VAL A 252 -5.09 16.64 13.61
CA VAL A 252 -3.79 16.99 13.01
C VAL A 252 -3.97 17.36 11.54
N ALA A 253 -4.69 16.55 10.77
CA ALA A 253 -4.97 16.80 9.37
C ALA A 253 -5.72 18.13 9.17
N ILE A 254 -6.77 18.38 9.95
CA ILE A 254 -7.55 19.62 9.89
C ILE A 254 -6.71 20.85 10.27
N SER A 255 -5.82 20.73 11.26
CA SER A 255 -4.89 21.80 11.62
C SER A 255 -3.95 22.15 10.45
N GLN A 256 -3.47 21.14 9.72
CA GLN A 256 -2.63 21.34 8.54
C GLN A 256 -3.42 21.93 7.37
N ALA A 257 -4.63 21.43 7.09
CA ALA A 257 -5.50 21.92 6.03
C ALA A 257 -5.82 23.42 6.18
N LYS A 258 -6.16 23.86 7.41
CA LYS A 258 -6.39 25.28 7.75
C LYS A 258 -5.17 26.17 7.55
N LYS A 259 -3.96 25.62 7.68
CA LYS A 259 -2.71 26.35 7.40
C LYS A 259 -2.45 26.45 5.91
N ARG A 260 -2.70 25.35 5.17
CA ARG A 260 -2.46 25.21 3.74
C ARG A 260 -3.35 26.12 2.90
N THR A 261 -4.67 26.05 3.05
CA THR A 261 -5.60 26.76 2.17
C THR A 261 -6.45 27.75 2.97
N LYS A 262 -6.18 29.05 2.80
CA LYS A 262 -6.96 30.12 3.44
C LYS A 262 -8.28 30.35 2.72
N GLY A 263 -9.34 30.63 3.47
CA GLY A 263 -10.68 30.89 2.92
C GLY A 263 -11.53 29.65 2.67
N VAL A 264 -11.00 28.45 2.91
CA VAL A 264 -11.75 27.18 2.89
C VAL A 264 -12.17 26.82 4.31
N GLU A 265 -13.39 26.30 4.45
CA GLU A 265 -13.88 25.77 5.72
C GLU A 265 -13.42 24.34 5.92
N PHE A 266 -12.68 24.09 7.01
CA PHE A 266 -12.21 22.77 7.41
C PHE A 266 -12.74 22.41 8.80
N ILE A 267 -13.42 21.27 8.90
CA ILE A 267 -14.13 20.84 10.10
C ILE A 267 -13.57 19.51 10.60
N GLU A 268 -13.36 19.40 11.90
CA GLU A 268 -13.07 18.10 12.52
C GLU A 268 -14.39 17.34 12.70
N GLY A 269 -14.51 16.15 12.12
CA GLY A 269 -15.77 15.40 12.15
C GLY A 269 -15.67 13.97 11.63
N ASN A 270 -16.54 13.11 12.14
CA ASN A 270 -16.70 11.73 11.68
C ASN A 270 -17.74 11.66 10.55
N ALA A 271 -17.42 10.96 9.46
CA ALA A 271 -18.30 10.81 8.31
C ALA A 271 -19.67 10.21 8.65
N PHE A 272 -19.76 9.26 9.60
CA PHE A 272 -21.03 8.64 10.01
C PHE A 272 -21.94 9.54 10.85
N SER A 273 -21.44 10.68 11.33
CA SER A 273 -22.21 11.60 12.17
C SER A 273 -22.18 13.05 11.68
N SER A 274 -21.62 13.30 10.49
CA SER A 274 -21.45 14.65 9.97
C SER A 274 -22.78 15.19 9.46
N PRO A 275 -23.26 16.36 9.96
CA PRO A 275 -24.51 16.95 9.46
C PRO A 275 -24.42 17.36 7.99
N LEU A 276 -23.20 17.55 7.44
CA LEU A 276 -22.98 17.84 6.02
C LEU A 276 -23.44 16.70 5.10
N LEU A 277 -23.52 15.47 5.63
CA LEU A 277 -23.98 14.30 4.88
C LEU A 277 -25.46 13.97 5.14
N ALA A 278 -26.15 14.73 5.99
CA ALA A 278 -27.57 14.49 6.31
C ALA A 278 -28.53 15.18 5.33
N GLU A 279 -28.09 16.25 4.68
CA GLU A 279 -28.88 17.06 3.74
C GLU A 279 -28.05 17.36 2.48
N ASN A 280 -28.72 17.66 1.36
CA ASN A 280 -28.06 18.10 0.11
C ASN A 280 -27.45 19.50 0.32
N ALA A 281 -26.19 19.53 0.73
CA ALA A 281 -25.43 20.71 1.12
C ALA A 281 -24.50 21.24 0.02
N ALA A 282 -24.30 20.48 -1.06
CA ALA A 282 -23.42 20.83 -2.17
C ALA A 282 -23.87 20.19 -3.48
N ASP A 283 -23.35 20.69 -4.60
CA ASP A 283 -23.57 20.12 -5.93
C ASP A 283 -22.94 18.72 -6.03
N VAL A 284 -21.77 18.53 -5.43
CA VAL A 284 -21.01 17.29 -5.44
C VAL A 284 -20.38 17.00 -4.07
N TYR A 285 -20.42 15.74 -3.68
CA TYR A 285 -19.67 15.19 -2.56
C TYR A 285 -18.46 14.42 -3.09
N ILE A 286 -17.31 14.57 -2.47
CA ILE A 286 -16.12 13.82 -2.84
C ILE A 286 -15.58 12.97 -1.69
N LEU A 287 -15.08 11.79 -2.03
CA LEU A 287 -14.46 10.81 -1.13
C LEU A 287 -13.21 10.23 -1.81
N LEU A 288 -12.16 11.03 -1.96
CA LEU A 288 -10.94 10.64 -2.66
C LEU A 288 -10.00 9.88 -1.71
N GLU A 289 -9.77 8.59 -1.98
CA GLU A 289 -8.94 7.70 -1.16
C GLU A 289 -9.44 7.60 0.30
N VAL A 290 -10.75 7.34 0.46
CA VAL A 290 -11.42 7.26 1.77
C VAL A 290 -12.13 5.92 1.98
N LEU A 291 -12.86 5.43 0.97
CA LEU A 291 -13.71 4.24 1.13
C LEU A 291 -12.92 2.95 1.39
N GLU A 292 -11.66 2.91 0.98
CA GLU A 292 -10.73 1.82 1.27
C GLU A 292 -10.34 1.72 2.74
N HIS A 293 -10.60 2.76 3.53
CA HIS A 293 -10.31 2.82 4.96
C HIS A 293 -11.54 2.51 5.84
N ILE A 294 -12.72 2.37 5.23
CA ILE A 294 -14.00 2.23 5.94
C ILE A 294 -14.59 0.83 5.68
N GLU A 295 -14.78 0.04 6.73
CA GLU A 295 -15.37 -1.29 6.67
C GLU A 295 -16.84 -1.21 6.24
N LYS A 296 -17.55 -0.20 6.72
CA LYS A 296 -18.95 0.09 6.46
C LYS A 296 -19.17 1.13 5.37
N ASP A 297 -18.32 1.13 4.34
CA ASP A 297 -18.38 2.06 3.20
C ASP A 297 -19.76 2.10 2.53
N LEU A 298 -20.43 0.94 2.35
CA LEU A 298 -21.78 0.88 1.77
C LEU A 298 -22.85 1.50 2.68
N GLU A 299 -22.71 1.38 4.00
CA GLU A 299 -23.63 2.01 4.97
C GLU A 299 -23.44 3.53 4.94
N LEU A 300 -22.18 4.00 4.91
CA LEU A 300 -21.87 5.42 4.77
C LEU A 300 -22.51 6.00 3.50
N LEU A 301 -22.23 5.41 2.33
CA LEU A 301 -22.79 5.89 1.06
C LEU A 301 -24.32 5.77 1.03
N GLY A 302 -24.89 4.72 1.63
CA GLY A 302 -26.35 4.56 1.72
C GLY A 302 -27.04 5.53 2.67
N SER A 303 -26.29 6.15 3.59
CA SER A 303 -26.81 7.17 4.51
C SER A 303 -26.77 8.60 3.95
N MET A 304 -26.02 8.82 2.86
CA MET A 304 -25.91 10.11 2.20
C MET A 304 -27.22 10.53 1.51
N PRO A 305 -27.40 11.83 1.19
CA PRO A 305 -28.66 12.32 0.67
C PRO A 305 -29.03 11.69 -0.68
N SER A 306 -30.31 11.35 -0.87
CA SER A 306 -30.78 10.81 -2.15
C SER A 306 -30.47 11.79 -3.28
N LYS A 307 -30.13 11.26 -4.46
CA LYS A 307 -29.78 12.06 -5.65
C LYS A 307 -28.54 12.95 -5.50
N ALA A 308 -27.78 12.82 -4.41
CA ALA A 308 -26.49 13.47 -4.30
C ALA A 308 -25.56 12.98 -5.41
N SER A 309 -24.83 13.91 -6.04
CA SER A 309 -23.76 13.59 -6.99
C SER A 309 -22.48 13.33 -6.22
N LEU A 310 -21.82 12.22 -6.51
CA LEU A 310 -20.61 11.77 -5.81
C LEU A 310 -19.46 11.58 -6.79
N VAL A 311 -18.27 11.93 -6.33
CA VAL A 311 -16.99 11.52 -6.94
C VAL A 311 -16.16 10.83 -5.88
N PHE A 312 -15.80 9.58 -6.08
CA PHE A 312 -14.97 8.86 -5.11
C PHE A 312 -13.85 8.12 -5.82
N SER A 313 -12.75 7.88 -5.10
CA SER A 313 -11.64 7.09 -5.62
C SER A 313 -11.24 5.98 -4.66
N VAL A 314 -10.78 4.86 -5.23
CA VAL A 314 -10.26 3.72 -4.48
C VAL A 314 -9.06 3.09 -5.21
N PRO A 315 -8.05 2.59 -4.48
CA PRO A 315 -6.81 2.11 -5.07
C PRO A 315 -6.88 0.65 -5.54
N ASN A 316 -5.93 0.27 -6.39
CA ASN A 316 -5.66 -1.12 -6.75
C ASN A 316 -4.60 -1.83 -5.89
N PHE A 317 -4.14 -1.17 -4.82
CA PHE A 317 -3.08 -1.65 -3.97
C PHE A 317 -3.47 -1.57 -2.50
N ASP A 318 -2.83 -2.42 -1.71
CA ASP A 318 -3.03 -2.48 -0.28
C ASP A 318 -2.06 -1.57 0.49
N SER A 319 -2.51 -1.09 1.64
CA SER A 319 -1.69 -0.38 2.61
C SER A 319 -2.16 -0.70 4.04
N PHE A 320 -1.37 -0.32 5.05
CA PHE A 320 -1.66 -0.71 6.44
C PHE A 320 -3.05 -0.27 6.92
N GLY A 321 -3.49 0.93 6.53
CA GLY A 321 -4.81 1.45 6.85
C GLY A 321 -5.93 1.00 5.93
N HIS A 322 -5.64 0.24 4.87
CA HIS A 322 -6.68 -0.22 3.94
C HIS A 322 -7.36 -1.46 4.50
N VAL A 323 -8.69 -1.44 4.50
CA VAL A 323 -9.53 -2.61 4.76
C VAL A 323 -9.93 -3.31 3.45
N ARG A 324 -9.75 -2.64 2.31
CA ARG A 324 -10.02 -3.18 0.96
C ARG A 324 -9.22 -2.45 -0.12
N PHE A 325 -9.18 -3.04 -1.30
CA PHE A 325 -8.72 -2.44 -2.56
C PHE A 325 -9.32 -3.23 -3.73
N PHE A 326 -9.19 -2.75 -4.96
CA PHE A 326 -9.90 -3.32 -6.13
C PHE A 326 -8.93 -3.74 -7.24
N LEU A 327 -9.19 -4.84 -7.93
CA LEU A 327 -8.26 -5.30 -8.98
C LEU A 327 -8.52 -4.65 -10.34
N ASN A 328 -9.72 -4.10 -10.55
CA ASN A 328 -10.16 -3.47 -11.79
C ASN A 328 -11.43 -2.65 -11.54
N GLU A 329 -11.83 -1.87 -12.55
CA GLU A 329 -13.04 -1.04 -12.57
C GLU A 329 -14.31 -1.85 -12.32
N ASN A 330 -14.38 -3.09 -12.82
CA ASN A 330 -15.57 -3.93 -12.66
C ASN A 330 -15.79 -4.33 -11.19
N GLU A 331 -14.73 -4.57 -10.41
CA GLU A 331 -14.89 -4.85 -8.97
C GLU A 331 -15.48 -3.64 -8.22
N VAL A 332 -15.04 -2.43 -8.57
CA VAL A 332 -15.57 -1.17 -8.00
C VAL A 332 -17.02 -1.00 -8.42
N PHE A 333 -17.31 -1.11 -9.71
CA PHE A 333 -18.67 -0.99 -10.26
C PHE A 333 -19.61 -2.00 -9.60
N ASN A 334 -19.25 -3.29 -9.57
CA ASN A 334 -20.08 -4.34 -8.99
C ASN A 334 -20.36 -4.11 -7.50
N ARG A 335 -19.38 -3.59 -6.75
CA ARG A 335 -19.57 -3.28 -5.32
C ARG A 335 -20.57 -2.14 -5.13
N TYR A 336 -20.42 -1.03 -5.86
CA TYR A 336 -21.11 0.21 -5.54
C TYR A 336 -22.38 0.46 -6.36
N ASN A 337 -22.46 0.00 -7.61
CA ASN A 337 -23.51 0.38 -8.58
C ASN A 337 -24.96 0.22 -8.07
N HIS A 338 -25.22 -0.73 -7.18
CA HIS A 338 -26.57 -0.91 -6.63
C HIS A 338 -27.10 0.29 -5.83
N LEU A 339 -26.22 1.17 -5.32
CA LEU A 339 -26.55 2.42 -4.62
C LEU A 339 -26.80 3.61 -5.57
N PHE A 340 -26.45 3.47 -6.85
CA PHE A 340 -26.40 4.59 -7.79
C PHE A 340 -27.44 4.47 -8.90
N SER A 341 -28.05 5.58 -9.29
CA SER A 341 -28.91 5.66 -10.48
C SER A 341 -28.07 5.59 -11.77
N SER A 342 -26.85 6.12 -11.71
CA SER A 342 -25.79 6.01 -12.71
C SER A 342 -24.43 6.01 -12.01
N LEU A 343 -23.53 5.12 -12.46
CA LEU A 343 -22.17 5.04 -11.95
C LEU A 343 -21.21 4.76 -13.12
N GLU A 344 -20.28 5.68 -13.33
CA GLU A 344 -19.13 5.50 -14.22
C GLU A 344 -17.89 5.23 -13.36
N VAL A 345 -17.04 4.31 -13.81
CA VAL A 345 -15.75 4.02 -13.16
C VAL A 345 -14.66 4.01 -14.21
N LYS A 346 -13.55 4.69 -13.94
CA LYS A 346 -12.36 4.71 -14.80
C LYS A 346 -11.07 4.53 -13.99
N GLY A 347 -10.11 3.80 -14.53
CA GLY A 347 -8.77 3.68 -13.96
C GLY A 347 -7.85 4.82 -14.39
N VAL A 348 -7.14 5.41 -13.42
CA VAL A 348 -6.09 6.40 -13.62
C VAL A 348 -4.79 5.83 -13.10
N ILE A 349 -3.81 5.62 -13.99
CA ILE A 349 -2.51 5.06 -13.63
C ILE A 349 -1.66 6.17 -13.00
N LEU A 350 -1.20 5.97 -11.76
CA LEU A 350 -0.28 6.90 -11.11
C LEU A 350 1.17 6.65 -11.54
N LYS A 351 1.65 5.42 -11.29
CA LYS A 351 3.01 4.99 -11.60
C LYS A 351 3.14 3.47 -11.54
N GLY A 352 3.74 2.88 -12.57
CA GLY A 352 3.94 1.43 -12.65
C GLY A 352 2.60 0.70 -12.53
N TYR A 353 2.50 -0.28 -11.64
CA TYR A 353 1.26 -1.03 -11.39
C TYR A 353 0.16 -0.24 -10.66
N SER A 354 0.50 0.86 -9.97
CA SER A 354 -0.45 1.57 -9.11
C SER A 354 -1.49 2.34 -9.92
N THR A 355 -2.75 1.97 -9.73
CA THR A 355 -3.92 2.56 -10.38
C THR A 355 -4.92 2.99 -9.33
N ILE A 356 -5.51 4.16 -9.53
CA ILE A 356 -6.65 4.65 -8.75
C ILE A 356 -7.89 4.54 -9.63
N TYR A 357 -8.94 3.90 -9.13
CA TYR A 357 -10.23 3.86 -9.81
C TYR A 357 -11.06 5.02 -9.33
N LEU A 358 -11.31 5.96 -10.24
CA LEU A 358 -12.12 7.13 -10.02
C LEU A 358 -13.54 6.85 -10.51
N ALA A 359 -14.52 7.12 -9.67
CA ALA A 359 -15.92 6.86 -9.94
C ALA A 359 -16.76 8.13 -9.83
N PHE A 360 -17.70 8.29 -10.76
CA PHE A 360 -18.63 9.40 -10.83
C PHE A 360 -20.04 8.84 -10.86
N GLY A 361 -20.92 9.33 -9.99
CA GLY A 361 -22.28 8.82 -10.00
C GLY A 361 -23.26 9.66 -9.21
N GLN A 362 -24.53 9.34 -9.36
CA GLN A 362 -25.60 9.92 -8.57
C GLN A 362 -26.29 8.84 -7.74
N LEU A 363 -26.48 9.08 -6.44
CA LEU A 363 -27.18 8.17 -5.54
C LEU A 363 -28.67 8.03 -5.90
N LYS A 364 -29.26 6.86 -5.63
CA LYS A 364 -30.69 6.58 -5.91
C LYS A 364 -31.66 7.40 -5.06
#